data_AF-X1W111-F1
#
_entry.id   AF-X1W111-F1
#
_cell.length_a   1.000
_cell.length_b   1.000
_cell.length_c   1.000
_cell.angle_alpha   90.00
_cell.angle_beta   90.00
_cell.angle_gamma   90.00
#
_symmetry.space_group_name_H-M   'P 1'
#
loop_
_entity.id
_entity.type
_entity.pdbx_description
1 polymer ?
#
loop_
_entity_poly.entity_id
_entity_poly.type
_entity_poly.pdbx_seq_one_letter_code
_entity_poly.pdbx_strand_id
1 'polypeptide(L)' 'SFTLNKVGKYTTWIELLMGPQDNPVIVDRYIGDLCTVVAELVPTFSELSISSFSKK' A
#
# COMPACT_ATOMS: atom_id res chain seq x y z
N SER A 1 -9.01 10.69 7.39
CA SER A 1 -8.90 9.37 6.73
C SER A 1 -7.50 8.84 6.94
N PHE A 2 -7.33 7.51 6.94
CA PHE A 2 -6.02 6.88 6.96
C PHE A 2 -5.60 6.61 5.51
N THR A 3 -4.44 7.13 5.09
CA THR A 3 -3.96 7.00 3.69
C THR A 3 -2.75 6.05 3.64
N LEU A 4 -2.85 5.01 2.82
CA LEU A 4 -1.83 3.97 2.62
C LEU A 4 -0.84 4.34 1.50
N ASN A 5 -0.16 5.48 1.62
CA ASN A 5 0.71 6.01 0.55
C ASN A 5 2.20 6.02 0.89
N LYS A 6 2.58 5.71 2.12
CA LYS A 6 3.99 5.65 2.51
C LYS A 6 4.55 4.28 2.14
N VAL A 7 5.70 4.26 1.48
CA VAL A 7 6.43 3.02 1.17
C VAL A 7 6.68 2.23 2.46
N GLY A 8 6.34 0.95 2.46
CA GLY A 8 6.47 0.09 3.62
C GLY A 8 5.41 -1.02 3.67
N LYS A 9 5.56 -1.87 4.69
CA LYS A 9 4.63 -2.94 5.00
C LYS A 9 3.58 -2.44 5.99
N TYR A 10 2.31 -2.61 5.65
CA TYR A 10 1.18 -2.30 6.52
C TYR A 10 0.56 -3.59 7.04
N THR A 11 0.34 -3.65 8.35
CA THR A 11 -0.34 -4.75 9.04
C THR A 11 -1.69 -4.30 9.57
N THR A 12 -2.65 -5.23 9.66
CA THR A 12 -3.92 -4.98 10.33
C THR A 12 -3.98 -5.66 11.69
N TRP A 13 -4.69 -5.00 12.60
CA TRP A 13 -5.13 -5.54 13.87
C TRP A 13 -6.64 -5.29 13.96
N ILE A 14 -7.42 -6.36 13.87
CA ILE A 14 -8.87 -6.29 13.83
C ILE A 14 -9.41 -7.16 14.97
N GLU A 15 -10.25 -6.59 15.81
CA GLU A 15 -10.91 -7.28 16.92
C GLU A 15 -12.42 -7.20 16.73
N LEU A 16 -13.10 -8.35 16.83
CA LEU A 16 -14.54 -8.41 16.88
C LEU A 16 -14.97 -8.32 18.35
N LEU A 17 -15.66 -7.24 18.68
CA LEU A 17 -16.25 -7.00 19.98
C LEU A 17 -17.73 -7.39 19.97
N MET A 18 -18.16 -8.18 20.94
CA MET A 18 -19.56 -8.54 21.15
C MET A 18 -19.97 -8.36 22.61
N GLY A 19 -21.27 -8.10 22.82
CA GLY A 19 -21.82 -7.87 24.15
C GLY A 19 -22.27 -6.42 24.36
N PRO A 20 -22.60 -6.06 25.60
CA PRO A 20 -23.13 -4.74 25.91
C PRO A 20 -22.04 -3.66 25.79
N GLN A 21 -22.45 -2.45 25.43
CA GLN A 21 -21.53 -1.36 25.05
C GLN A 21 -20.61 -0.90 26.19
N ASP A 22 -21.05 -1.04 27.43
CA ASP A 22 -20.33 -0.71 28.65
C ASP A 22 -19.25 -1.75 29.00
N ASN A 23 -19.41 -3.00 28.56
CA ASN A 23 -18.43 -4.07 28.78
C ASN A 23 -18.42 -5.10 27.64
N PRO A 24 -17.91 -4.74 26.45
CA PRO A 24 -17.82 -5.67 25.34
C PRO A 24 -16.67 -6.67 25.55
N VAL A 25 -16.82 -7.86 24.99
CA VAL A 25 -15.82 -8.93 25.01
C VAL A 25 -15.26 -9.14 23.60
N ILE A 26 -13.95 -9.35 23.50
CA ILE A 26 -13.29 -9.75 22.25
C ILE A 26 -13.64 -11.22 21.99
N VAL A 27 -14.36 -11.50 20.90
CA VAL A 27 -14.75 -12.87 20.53
C VAL A 27 -13.94 -13.41 19.35
N ASP A 28 -13.33 -12.53 18.56
CA ASP A 28 -12.45 -12.90 17.47
C ASP A 28 -11.37 -11.83 17.27
N ARG A 29 -10.23 -12.26 16.73
CA ARG A 29 -9.10 -11.39 16.45
C ARG A 29 -8.35 -11.86 15.21
N TYR A 30 -8.19 -10.94 14.27
CA TYR A 30 -7.34 -11.11 13.10
C TYR A 30 -6.14 -10.16 13.17
N ILE A 31 -4.94 -10.75 13.04
CA ILE A 31 -3.67 -10.04 12.95
C ILE A 31 -2.98 -10.54 11.69
N GLY A 32 -2.70 -9.63 10.76
CA GLY A 32 -2.11 -10.03 9.49
C GLY A 32 -1.57 -8.88 8.68
N ASP A 33 -1.16 -9.21 7.45
CA ASP A 33 -0.63 -8.25 6.50
C ASP A 33 -1.78 -7.64 5.69
N LEU A 34 -1.81 -6.30 5.60
CA LEU A 34 -2.79 -5.58 4.78
C LEU A 34 -2.29 -5.46 3.35
N CYS A 35 -1.14 -4.82 3.19
CA CYS A 35 -0.49 -4.59 1.91
C CYS A 35 0.96 -4.18 2.12
N THR A 36 1.75 -4.26 1.05
CA THR A 36 3.08 -3.64 0.99
C THR A 36 3.05 -2.57 -0.09
N VAL A 37 3.27 -1.33 0.31
CA VAL A 37 3.40 -0.21 -0.63
C VAL A 37 4.86 -0.16 -1.06
N VAL A 38 5.08 -0.39 -2.35
CA VAL A 38 6.38 -0.23 -3.00
C VAL A 38 6.47 1.15 -3.64
N ALA A 39 7.69 1.69 -3.72
CA ALA A 39 7.92 2.96 -4.40
C ALA A 39 7.47 2.85 -5.86
N GLU A 40 6.81 3.89 -6.36
CA GLU A 40 6.47 3.98 -7.77
C GLU A 40 7.76 3.94 -8.59
N LEU A 41 7.86 2.97 -9.50
CA LEU A 41 8.98 2.89 -10.42
C LEU A 41 8.81 3.99 -11.45
N VAL A 42 9.46 5.13 -11.24
CA VAL A 42 9.55 6.17 -12.26
C VAL A 42 10.48 5.64 -13.36
N PRO A 43 9.99 5.39 -14.59
CA PRO A 43 10.83 4.86 -15.65
C PRO A 43 11.93 5.89 -15.98
N THR A 44 13.18 5.51 -15.74
CA THR A 44 14.34 6.26 -16.18
C THR A 44 14.64 5.88 -17.63
N PHE A 45 14.16 6.69 -18.57
CA PHE A 45 14.55 6.57 -19.97
C PHE A 45 15.96 7.15 -20.14
N SER A 46 16.94 6.28 -20.33
CA SER A 46 18.32 6.61 -20.72
C SER A 46 18.56 6.13 -22.15
N GLU A 47 19.57 6.66 -22.82
CA GLU A 47 20.02 6.23 -24.16
C GLU A 47 19.05 6.53 -25.32
N LEU A 48 18.21 7.57 -25.19
CA LEU A 48 17.48 8.10 -26.33
C LEU A 48 18.47 8.74 -27.32
N SER A 49 18.73 8.05 -28.43
CA SER A 49 19.54 8.56 -29.53
C SER A 49 18.74 8.60 -30.82
N ILE A 50 18.97 9.63 -31.64
CA ILE A 50 18.37 9.74 -32.96
C ILE A 50 19.12 8.79 -33.89
N SER A 51 18.49 7.68 -34.27
CA SER A 51 19.09 6.68 -35.17
C SER A 51 19.23 7.16 -36.62
N SER A 52 18.39 8.10 -37.05
CA SER A 52 18.51 8.76 -38.36
C SER A 52 17.73 10.07 -38.41
N PHE A 53 18.22 11.04 -39.19
CA PHE A 53 17.57 12.32 -39.44
C PHE A 53 17.77 12.72 -40.90
N SER A 54 16.71 13.11 -41.60
CA SER A 54 16.75 13.60 -42.99
C SER A 54 16.15 15.00 -43.05
N LYS A 55 16.95 15.97 -43.47
CA LYS A 55 16.47 17.33 -43.76
C LYS A 55 16.21 17.45 -45.26
N LYS A 56 15.03 17.97 -45.61
CA LYS A 56 14.69 18.36 -46.98
C LYS A 56 15.44 19.62 -47.38
#